data_AF-A0A7U9X2Z2-F1
#
_entry.id   AF-A0A7U9X2Z2-F1
#
_cell.length_a   1.000
_cell.length_b   1.000
_cell.length_c   1.000
_cell.angle_alpha   90.00
_cell.angle_beta   90.00
_cell.angle_gamma   90.00
#
_symmetry.space_group_name_H-M   'P 1'
#
loop_
_entity.id
_entity.type
_entity.pdbx_description
1 polymer ?
#
loop_
_entity_poly.entity_id
_entity_poly.type
_entity_poly.pdbx_seq_one_letter_code
_entity_poly.pdbx_strand_id
1 'polypeptide(L)' 'MERLGLLSVGDVLPVTEGKLPGSYYYTLGKAYAMSANYKAGERLKSREGRVAEIEETPKGYFVMVEFEE' A
#
# COMPACT_ATOMS: atom_id res chain seq x y z
N MET A 1 -7.95 -12.74 -8.15
CA MET A 1 -7.82 -11.34 -8.61
C MET A 1 -6.52 -11.28 -9.38
N GLU A 2 -6.60 -11.34 -10.71
CA GLU A 2 -5.42 -11.30 -11.58
C GLU A 2 -4.87 -9.86 -11.56
N ARG A 3 -3.66 -9.68 -11.01
CA ARG A 3 -3.00 -8.36 -10.86
C ARG A 3 -1.75 -8.24 -11.75
N LEU A 4 -1.56 -9.16 -12.68
CA LEU A 4 -0.40 -9.15 -13.57
C LEU A 4 -0.50 -7.99 -14.56
N GLY A 5 0.45 -7.06 -14.48
CA GLY A 5 0.64 -5.97 -15.46
C GLY A 5 0.11 -4.58 -15.08
N LEU A 6 -0.44 -4.39 -13.87
CA LEU A 6 -0.94 -3.07 -13.43
C LEU A 6 0.03 -2.29 -12.53
N LEU A 7 1.06 -2.95 -12.02
CA LEU A 7 2.01 -2.41 -11.06
C LEU A 7 3.41 -2.95 -11.38
N SER A 8 4.43 -2.10 -11.33
CA SER A 8 5.83 -2.47 -11.53
C SER A 8 6.68 -2.06 -10.32
N VAL A 9 7.73 -2.84 -10.05
CA VAL A 9 8.75 -2.45 -9.07
C VAL A 9 9.40 -1.14 -9.54
N GLY A 10 9.49 -0.18 -8.62
CA GLY A 10 9.97 1.17 -8.89
C GLY A 10 8.88 2.21 -9.10
N ASP A 11 7.61 1.81 -9.27
CA ASP A 11 6.50 2.76 -9.41
C ASP A 11 6.35 3.60 -8.14
N VAL A 12 6.22 4.92 -8.30
CA VAL A 12 5.86 5.84 -7.21
C VAL A 12 4.39 6.18 -7.38
N LEU A 13 3.60 5.84 -6.37
CA LEU A 13 2.15 5.95 -6.43
C LEU A 13 1.60 6.69 -5.21
N PRO A 14 0.48 7.42 -5.38
CA PRO A 14 -0.15 8.09 -4.27
C PRO A 14 -0.70 7.08 -3.27
N VAL A 15 -0.62 7.43 -1.98
CA VAL A 15 -1.18 6.67 -0.87
C VAL A 15 -2.27 7.49 -0.21
N THR A 16 -3.45 6.89 -0.12
CA THR A 16 -4.63 7.50 0.51
C THR A 16 -4.87 6.87 1.87
N GLU A 17 -5.09 7.72 2.88
CA GLU A 17 -5.46 7.31 4.24
C GLU A 17 -6.98 7.18 4.35
N GLY A 18 -7.45 6.02 4.81
CA GLY A 18 -8.81 5.80 5.26
C GLY A 18 -8.88 5.77 6.78
N LYS A 19 -9.92 6.39 7.35
CA LYS A 19 -10.11 6.47 8.80
C LYS A 19 -11.24 5.54 9.25
N LEU A 20 -10.94 4.73 10.26
CA LEU A 20 -11.90 3.94 11.03
C LEU A 20 -12.02 4.51 12.46
N PRO A 21 -13.03 4.10 13.26
CA PRO A 21 -13.25 4.67 14.60
C PRO A 21 -12.05 4.62 15.55
N GLY A 22 -11.13 3.65 15.38
CA GLY A 22 -9.94 3.50 16.23
C GLY A 22 -8.65 3.19 15.48
N SER A 23 -8.66 3.23 14.14
CA SER A 23 -7.51 2.86 13.33
C SER A 23 -7.52 3.56 11.97
N TYR A 24 -6.42 3.41 11.25
CA TYR A 24 -6.22 3.95 9.91
C TYR A 24 -5.77 2.83 8.99
N TYR A 25 -6.18 2.87 7.73
CA TYR A 25 -5.66 1.98 6.70
C TYR A 25 -5.21 2.81 5.51
N TYR A 26 -4.41 2.21 4.65
CA TYR A 26 -3.84 2.88 3.50
C TYR A 26 -4.14 2.11 2.23
N THR A 27 -4.43 2.84 1.16
CA THR A 27 -4.60 2.29 -0.18
C THR A 27 -3.58 2.90 -1.12
N LEU A 28 -2.92 2.06 -1.91
CA LEU A 28 -1.93 2.46 -2.90
C LEU A 28 -2.58 2.67 -4.27
N GLY A 29 -2.36 3.84 -4.87
CA GLY A 29 -2.85 4.20 -6.20
C GLY A 29 -4.36 4.05 -6.34
N LYS A 30 -4.81 3.40 -7.42
CA LYS A 30 -6.24 3.09 -7.67
C LYS A 30 -6.68 1.82 -6.93
N ALA A 31 -6.35 1.73 -5.63
CA ALA A 31 -6.57 0.55 -4.78
C ALA A 31 -5.87 -0.73 -5.29
N TYR A 32 -4.65 -0.58 -5.80
CA TYR A 32 -3.82 -1.71 -6.23
C TYR A 32 -3.43 -2.60 -5.06
N ALA A 33 -3.17 -1.99 -3.91
CA ALA A 33 -2.92 -2.66 -2.64
C ALA A 33 -3.60 -1.91 -1.50
N MET A 34 -3.89 -2.64 -0.42
CA MET A 34 -4.45 -2.10 0.82
C MET A 34 -3.63 -2.63 1.98
N SER A 35 -3.32 -1.77 2.93
CA SER A 35 -2.54 -2.12 4.10
C SER A 35 -3.39 -2.79 5.19
N ALA A 36 -2.72 -3.29 6.23
CA ALA A 36 -3.38 -3.57 7.49
C ALA A 36 -3.89 -2.27 8.17
N ASN A 37 -4.59 -2.43 9.29
CA ASN A 37 -5.01 -1.33 10.14
C ASN A 37 -3.89 -0.93 11.10
N TYR A 38 -3.63 0.37 11.19
CA TYR A 38 -2.61 0.98 12.07
C TYR A 38 -3.25 1.87 13.13
N LYS A 39 -2.59 2.00 14.29
CA LYS A 39 -3.04 2.92 15.34
C LYS A 39 -2.69 4.36 14.99
N ALA A 40 -3.26 5.31 15.73
CA ALA A 40 -3.05 6.74 15.50
C ALA A 40 -1.58 7.19 15.59
N GLY A 41 -0.74 6.50 16.37
CA GLY A 41 0.69 6.81 16.49
C GLY A 41 1.57 6.22 15.38
N GLU A 42 1.02 5.31 14.56
CA GLU A 42 1.71 4.61 13.48
C GLU A 42 1.26 5.16 12.11
N ARG A 43 0.79 6.41 12.09
CA ARG A 43 0.26 7.01 10.88
C ARG A 43 1.38 7.42 9.94
N LEU A 44 1.19 7.10 8.65
CA LEU A 44 2.09 7.54 7.59
C LEU A 44 1.96 9.06 7.43
N LYS A 45 3.12 9.72 7.31
CA LYS A 45 3.18 11.14 6.96
C LYS A 45 3.22 11.32 5.44
N SER A 46 3.81 10.36 4.76
CA SER A 46 3.97 10.33 3.31
C SER A 46 2.62 10.22 2.60
N ARG A 47 2.51 10.89 1.45
CA ARG A 47 1.34 10.83 0.56
C ARG A 47 1.60 10.02 -0.71
N GLU A 48 2.82 9.54 -0.87
CA GLU A 48 3.26 8.70 -1.97
C GLU A 48 4.19 7.63 -1.41
N GLY A 49 4.27 6.49 -2.06
CA GLY A 49 5.17 5.40 -1.71
C GLY A 49 5.70 4.73 -2.96
N ARG A 50 6.93 4.22 -2.87
CA ARG A 50 7.60 3.52 -3.97
C ARG A 50 7.39 2.02 -3.82
N VAL A 51 6.95 1.35 -4.88
CA VAL A 51 6.86 -0.11 -4.93
C VAL A 51 8.28 -0.69 -4.92
N ALA A 52 8.63 -1.38 -3.85
CA ALA A 52 9.93 -2.01 -3.68
C ALA A 52 9.92 -3.46 -4.15
N GLU A 53 8.84 -4.19 -3.86
CA GLU A 53 8.71 -5.60 -4.21
C GLU A 53 7.26 -5.98 -4.48
N ILE A 54 7.06 -6.96 -5.37
CA ILE A 54 5.77 -7.59 -5.65
C ILE A 54 5.96 -9.09 -5.51
N GLU A 55 5.29 -9.69 -4.53
CA GLU A 55 5.35 -11.14 -4.27
C GLU A 55 4.02 -11.79 -4.69
N GLU A 56 4.11 -12.86 -5.48
CA GLU A 56 2.97 -13.72 -5.80
C GLU A 56 3.00 -14.98 -4.93
N THR A 57 1.91 -15.24 -4.23
CA THR A 57 1.70 -16.44 -3.43
C THR A 57 0.44 -17.16 -3.88
N PRO A 58 0.24 -18.45 -3.55
CA PRO A 58 -1.02 -19.14 -3.80
C PRO A 58 -2.25 -18.47 -3.14
N LYS A 59 -2.03 -17.61 -2.13
CA LYS A 59 -3.08 -16.86 -1.43
C LYS A 59 -3.38 -15.50 -2.09
N GLY A 60 -2.55 -15.04 -3.02
CA GLY A 60 -2.69 -13.77 -3.72
C GLY A 60 -1.38 -12.98 -3.83
N TYR A 61 -1.51 -11.71 -4.19
CA TYR A 61 -0.39 -10.79 -4.42
C TYR A 61 -0.16 -9.88 -3.23
N PHE A 62 1.10 -9.80 -2.80
CA PHE A 62 1.58 -8.86 -1.80
C PHE A 62 2.47 -7.81 -2.46
N VAL A 63 2.37 -6.57 -1.99
CA VAL A 63 3.14 -5.44 -2.49
C VAL A 63 3.84 -4.81 -1.31
N MET A 64 5.17 -4.74 -1.37
CA MET A 64 5.97 -3.99 -0.41
C MET A 64 6.19 -2.58 -0.94
N VAL A 65 5.87 -1.59 -0.12
CA VAL A 65 5.98 -0.17 -0.45
C VAL A 65 6.90 0.50 0.55
N GLU A 66 7.90 1.20 0.04
CA GLU A 66 8.82 2.02 0.83
C GLU A 66 8.36 3.48 0.85
N PHE A 67 8.58 4.13 1.99
CA PHE A 67 8.21 5.52 2.24
C PHE A 67 9.45 6.27 2.74
N GLU A 68 9.67 7.49 2.25
CA GLU A 68 10.73 8.37 2.74
C GLU A 68 10.22 9.19 3.93
N GLU A 69 10.15 8.59 5.14
CA GLU A 69 9.72 9.26 6.38
C GLU A 69 10.44 8.84 7.66
#